data_AF-A0A177LLQ1-F1
#
_entry.id   AF-A0A177LLQ1-F1
#
_cell.length_a   1.000
_cell.length_b   1.000
_cell.length_c   1.000
_cell.angle_alpha   90.00
_cell.angle_beta   90.00
_cell.angle_gamma   90.00
#
_symmetry.space_group_name_H-M   'P 1'
#
loop_
_entity.id
_entity.type
_entity.pdbx_description
1 polymer ?
#
loop_
_entity_poly.entity_id
_entity_poly.type
_entity_poly.pdbx_seq_one_letter_code
_entity_poly.pdbx_strand_id
1 'polypeptide(L)'
;MWRNLETVLSLIKIKTGFMKLILTLMTFGVFTFAQTSTEKKIGVEIDGDFLGDGKKITATAIKTKEEKGNPIEDGTPAEYEIRFSDNKIKPIKAGCCEIILINEGDLNNDGKDEISVYQAPMNGCTYAMTTSSFTNGNWKKTVDTFLIPTGCEVIINADLQKMVFRENKQIYYLEKDMSDENGKLIKKKVKEK
;
A
#
# COMPACT_ATOMS: atom_id res chain seq x y z
N MET A 1 75.93 0.45 -64.24
CA MET A 1 75.84 -0.86 -64.91
C MET A 1 74.96 -1.75 -64.03
N TRP A 2 73.72 -2.01 -64.49
CA TRP A 2 72.84 -3.16 -64.21
C TRP A 2 72.52 -3.64 -62.76
N ARG A 3 71.23 -3.44 -62.39
CA ARG A 3 70.18 -4.38 -61.89
C ARG A 3 70.36 -5.24 -60.61
N ASN A 4 69.40 -5.08 -59.67
CA ASN A 4 68.35 -6.05 -59.23
C ASN A 4 67.66 -5.48 -57.97
N LEU A 5 66.42 -4.96 -58.00
CA LEU A 5 65.08 -5.58 -57.98
C LEU A 5 64.76 -6.58 -56.84
N GLU A 6 63.69 -6.22 -56.12
CA GLU A 6 62.69 -7.02 -55.37
C GLU A 6 62.94 -7.35 -53.88
N THR A 7 62.31 -6.65 -52.93
CA THR A 7 60.96 -6.88 -52.31
C THR A 7 61.17 -7.63 -50.96
N VAL A 8 60.87 -7.07 -49.77
CA VAL A 8 59.53 -7.01 -49.14
C VAL A 8 59.48 -5.87 -48.09
N LEU A 9 58.40 -5.08 -48.18
CA LEU A 9 57.89 -4.09 -47.21
C LEU A 9 57.16 -4.74 -46.03
N SER A 10 57.29 -4.19 -44.82
CA SER A 10 56.23 -4.00 -43.80
C SER A 10 56.88 -3.66 -42.44
N LEU A 11 57.09 -2.38 -42.11
CA LEU A 11 56.17 -1.45 -41.41
C LEU A 11 56.19 -1.52 -39.87
N ILE A 12 57.12 -0.75 -39.31
CA ILE A 12 56.99 0.22 -38.20
C ILE A 12 55.64 0.26 -37.45
N LYS A 13 55.70 0.10 -36.12
CA LYS A 13 55.10 1.07 -35.17
C LYS A 13 55.70 0.96 -33.77
N ILE A 14 56.51 1.95 -33.44
CA ILE A 14 56.91 2.31 -32.07
C ILE A 14 55.69 2.92 -31.37
N LYS A 15 55.41 2.52 -30.11
CA LYS A 15 54.73 3.41 -29.17
C LYS A 15 55.12 3.09 -27.73
N THR A 16 55.93 3.99 -27.18
CA THR A 16 56.19 4.23 -25.76
C THR A 16 54.90 4.34 -24.94
N GLY A 17 54.90 3.79 -23.72
CA GLY A 17 53.98 4.24 -22.69
C GLY A 17 53.88 3.36 -21.45
N PHE A 18 54.08 4.03 -20.31
CA PHE A 18 53.36 3.81 -19.05
C PHE A 18 53.72 2.62 -18.16
N MET A 19 54.54 2.90 -17.14
CA MET A 19 54.20 2.43 -15.79
C MET A 19 54.67 3.45 -14.73
N LYS A 20 53.82 4.47 -14.52
CA LYS A 20 53.87 5.34 -13.33
C LYS A 20 52.67 4.97 -12.46
N LEU A 21 52.99 4.30 -11.36
CA LEU A 21 52.11 3.98 -10.24
C LEU A 21 51.57 5.29 -9.64
N ILE A 22 50.27 5.56 -9.78
CA ILE A 22 49.58 6.64 -9.05
C ILE A 22 48.43 6.02 -8.26
N LEU A 23 48.57 6.16 -6.95
CA LEU A 23 47.65 5.89 -5.87
C LEU A 23 46.40 6.77 -6.00
N THR A 24 45.21 6.19 -6.18
CA THR A 24 43.95 6.93 -6.09
C THR A 24 43.10 6.34 -4.97
N LEU A 25 42.92 7.17 -3.93
CA LEU A 25 42.02 7.00 -2.79
C LEU A 25 40.70 6.30 -3.15
N MET A 26 40.44 5.14 -2.55
CA MET A 26 39.08 4.65 -2.37
C MET A 26 38.40 5.57 -1.34
N THR A 27 37.66 6.58 -1.83
CA THR A 27 36.65 7.24 -1.03
C THR A 27 35.60 6.19 -0.67
N PHE A 28 35.58 5.81 0.61
CA PHE A 28 34.46 5.14 1.25
C PHE A 28 33.18 5.84 0.81
N GLY A 29 32.42 5.19 -0.07
CA GLY A 29 31.06 5.58 -0.38
C GLY A 29 30.31 5.59 0.94
N VAL A 30 29.92 6.78 1.35
CA VAL A 30 29.08 7.02 2.52
C VAL A 30 27.86 6.12 2.35
N PHE A 31 27.74 5.08 3.19
CA PHE A 31 26.50 4.34 3.31
C PHE A 31 25.45 5.35 3.76
N THR A 32 24.65 5.85 2.82
CA THR A 32 23.38 6.49 3.13
C THR A 32 22.56 5.43 3.84
N PHE A 33 22.54 5.48 5.18
CA PHE A 33 21.49 4.88 5.95
C PHE A 33 20.19 5.56 5.51
N ALA A 34 19.52 5.00 4.51
CA ALA A 34 18.12 5.25 4.32
C ALA A 34 17.45 4.79 5.61
N GLN A 35 17.05 5.75 6.46
CA GLN A 35 16.17 5.44 7.57
C GLN A 35 14.91 4.84 6.95
N THR A 36 14.74 3.52 7.07
CA THR A 36 13.44 2.87 6.87
C THR A 36 12.53 3.43 7.95
N SER A 37 11.82 4.51 7.63
CA SER A 37 10.62 4.89 8.39
C SER A 37 9.72 3.67 8.42
N THR A 38 9.41 3.16 9.60
CA THR A 38 8.44 2.07 9.76
C THR A 38 7.12 2.57 9.18
N GLU A 39 6.78 2.12 7.96
CA GLU A 39 5.58 2.56 7.25
C GLU A 39 4.34 2.19 8.07
N LYS A 40 3.55 3.18 8.48
CA LYS A 40 2.28 2.96 9.19
C LYS A 40 1.26 2.41 8.20
N LYS A 41 1.25 1.09 8.01
CA LYS A 41 0.34 0.43 7.06
C LYS A 41 -1.02 0.08 7.62
N ILE A 42 -1.18 -0.01 8.94
CA ILE A 42 -2.43 -0.41 9.58
C ILE A 42 -2.56 0.23 10.96
N GLY A 43 -3.75 0.74 11.28
CA GLY A 43 -4.08 1.33 12.58
C GLY A 43 -5.10 2.47 12.49
N VAL A 44 -5.20 3.27 13.55
CA VAL A 44 -6.00 4.50 13.55
C VAL A 44 -5.35 5.63 12.74
N GLU A 45 -4.08 5.46 12.38
CA GLU A 45 -3.32 6.36 11.53
C GLU A 45 -2.45 5.53 10.58
N ILE A 46 -2.47 5.88 9.29
CA ILE A 46 -1.68 5.25 8.24
C ILE A 46 -1.07 6.28 7.31
N ASP A 47 0.04 5.93 6.66
CA ASP A 47 0.68 6.77 5.63
C ASP A 47 0.53 6.11 4.26
N GLY A 48 0.17 6.89 3.23
CA GLY A 48 0.02 6.40 1.85
C GLY A 48 0.23 7.46 0.78
N ASP A 49 0.56 7.04 -0.43
CA ASP A 49 0.61 7.87 -1.64
C ASP A 49 -0.75 7.87 -2.34
N PHE A 50 -1.76 8.49 -1.71
CA PHE A 50 -3.14 8.48 -2.20
C PHE A 50 -3.36 9.35 -3.45
N LEU A 51 -2.38 10.18 -3.82
CA LEU A 51 -2.44 11.05 -5.01
C LEU A 51 -1.58 10.54 -6.18
N GLY A 52 -0.63 9.64 -5.92
CA GLY A 52 0.28 9.07 -6.91
C GLY A 52 1.39 10.04 -7.34
N ASP A 53 1.74 10.99 -6.48
CA ASP A 53 2.78 11.99 -6.73
C ASP A 53 4.08 11.69 -5.98
N GLY A 54 4.17 10.52 -5.33
CA GLY A 54 5.31 10.07 -4.54
C GLY A 54 5.37 10.66 -3.13
N LYS A 55 4.43 11.54 -2.75
CA LYS A 55 4.41 12.14 -1.40
C LYS A 55 3.48 11.36 -0.49
N LYS A 56 3.99 11.02 0.69
CA LYS A 56 3.18 10.37 1.72
C LYS A 56 2.20 11.38 2.35
N ILE A 57 0.96 10.96 2.46
CA ILE A 57 -0.13 11.64 3.14
C ILE A 57 -0.57 10.76 4.30
N THR A 58 -0.70 11.36 5.48
CA THR A 58 -1.21 10.67 6.67
C THR A 58 -2.73 10.69 6.64
N ALA A 59 -3.36 9.53 6.77
CA ALA A 59 -4.79 9.38 7.00
C ALA A 59 -5.04 8.99 8.47
N THR A 60 -5.96 9.68 9.13
CA THR A 60 -6.26 9.49 10.55
C THR A 60 -7.75 9.25 10.75
N ALA A 61 -8.10 8.20 11.48
CA ALA A 61 -9.45 7.94 11.97
C ALA A 61 -9.76 8.90 13.12
N ILE A 62 -10.76 9.75 12.94
CA ILE A 62 -11.19 10.76 13.90
C ILE A 62 -12.61 10.46 14.34
N LYS A 63 -12.81 10.33 15.65
CA LYS A 63 -14.14 10.29 16.24
C LYS A 63 -14.77 11.69 16.12
N THR A 64 -15.90 11.78 15.43
CA THR A 64 -16.63 13.04 15.18
C THR A 64 -17.83 13.23 16.10
N LYS A 65 -18.33 12.14 16.70
CA LYS A 65 -19.43 12.15 17.65
C LYS A 65 -19.16 11.12 18.73
N GLU A 66 -19.33 11.51 19.98
CA GLU A 66 -19.28 10.58 21.11
C GLU A 66 -20.54 9.74 21.18
N GLU A 67 -20.37 8.50 21.65
CA GLU A 67 -21.49 7.64 21.99
C GLU A 67 -22.27 8.20 23.19
N LYS A 68 -23.58 7.91 23.23
CA LYS A 68 -24.47 8.28 24.34
C LYS A 68 -25.45 7.15 24.58
N GLY A 69 -25.58 6.70 25.82
CA GLY A 69 -26.48 5.60 26.17
C GLY A 69 -26.12 4.28 25.47
N ASN A 70 -27.05 3.33 25.43
CA ASN A 70 -26.87 2.08 24.69
C ASN A 70 -27.35 2.27 23.24
N PRO A 71 -26.48 2.23 22.21
CA PRO A 71 -26.88 2.47 20.81
C PRO A 71 -27.91 1.48 20.25
N ILE A 72 -28.15 0.35 20.92
CA ILE A 72 -29.13 -0.66 20.51
C ILE A 72 -30.54 -0.32 21.05
N GLU A 73 -30.62 0.40 22.16
CA GLU A 73 -31.88 0.74 22.82
C GLU A 73 -32.33 2.16 22.41
N ASP A 74 -31.90 3.17 23.16
CA ASP A 74 -32.28 4.58 22.99
C ASP A 74 -31.08 5.52 22.80
N GLY A 75 -29.88 4.96 22.76
CA GLY A 75 -28.62 5.67 22.61
C GLY A 75 -28.28 6.05 21.17
N THR A 76 -27.17 6.76 21.02
CA THR A 76 -26.56 7.05 19.72
C THR A 76 -25.13 6.51 19.70
N PRO A 77 -24.71 5.83 18.63
CA PRO A 77 -23.34 5.36 18.55
C PRO A 77 -22.35 6.50 18.33
N ALA A 78 -21.08 6.23 18.63
CA ALA A 78 -20.00 7.08 18.18
C ALA A 78 -19.93 7.08 16.64
N GLU A 79 -19.54 8.20 16.05
CA GLU A 79 -19.32 8.33 14.61
C GLU A 79 -17.86 8.68 14.32
N TYR A 80 -17.35 8.19 13.20
CA TYR A 80 -15.98 8.36 12.78
C TYR A 80 -15.91 8.86 11.32
N GLU A 81 -14.85 9.61 11.04
CA GLU A 81 -14.43 9.96 9.69
C GLU A 81 -12.92 9.81 9.53
N ILE A 82 -12.48 9.70 8.30
CA ILE A 82 -11.07 9.62 7.94
C ILE A 82 -10.66 11.00 7.42
N ARG A 83 -9.70 11.63 8.10
CA ARG A 83 -9.10 12.90 7.68
C ARG A 83 -7.71 12.66 7.13
N PHE A 84 -7.27 13.55 6.25
CA PHE A 84 -5.99 13.47 5.58
C PHE A 84 -5.15 14.70 5.92
N SER A 85 -3.83 14.54 6.00
CA SER A 85 -2.90 15.65 6.23
C SER A 85 -2.86 16.64 5.07
N ASP A 86 -3.25 16.21 3.86
CA ASP A 86 -3.43 17.07 2.69
C ASP A 86 -4.89 17.52 2.57
N ASN A 87 -5.10 18.83 2.57
CA ASN A 87 -6.43 19.46 2.52
C ASN A 87 -7.14 19.34 1.16
N LYS A 88 -6.46 18.87 0.11
CA LYS A 88 -7.05 18.58 -1.21
C LYS A 88 -7.84 17.28 -1.21
N ILE A 89 -7.57 16.38 -0.27
CA ILE A 89 -8.28 15.12 -0.14
C ILE A 89 -9.49 15.32 0.78
N LYS A 90 -10.67 15.03 0.24
CA LYS A 90 -11.91 15.09 1.01
C LYS A 90 -11.93 13.98 2.08
N PRO A 91 -12.44 14.27 3.30
CA PRO A 91 -12.65 13.24 4.31
C PRO A 91 -13.57 12.11 3.83
N ILE A 92 -13.34 10.90 4.33
CA ILE A 92 -14.27 9.77 4.17
C ILE A 92 -15.16 9.70 5.41
N LYS A 93 -16.47 9.86 5.25
CA LYS A 93 -17.41 9.64 6.34
C LYS A 93 -17.63 8.13 6.52
N ALA A 94 -17.03 7.55 7.56
CA ALA A 94 -17.19 6.12 7.85
C ALA A 94 -18.54 5.84 8.55
N GLY A 95 -19.06 6.81 9.29
CA GLY A 95 -20.31 6.64 10.04
C GLY A 95 -20.03 5.97 11.38
N CYS A 96 -20.92 5.09 11.82
CA CYS A 96 -20.82 4.51 13.15
C CYS A 96 -19.51 3.76 13.39
N CYS A 97 -19.09 3.79 14.66
CA CYS A 97 -18.32 2.74 15.29
C CYS A 97 -16.83 2.81 14.95
N GLU A 98 -16.02 2.18 15.81
CA GLU A 98 -14.56 2.19 15.68
C GLU A 98 -14.10 1.64 14.33
N ILE A 99 -13.08 2.28 13.77
CA ILE A 99 -12.48 1.89 12.50
C ILE A 99 -10.98 1.69 12.62
N ILE A 100 -10.46 0.71 11.90
CA ILE A 100 -9.04 0.49 11.64
C ILE A 100 -8.81 0.76 10.15
N LEU A 101 -7.79 1.55 9.85
CA LEU A 101 -7.38 1.87 8.50
C LEU A 101 -6.27 0.94 8.05
N ILE A 102 -6.26 0.58 6.78
CA ILE A 102 -5.20 -0.21 6.14
C ILE A 102 -4.81 0.49 4.84
N ASN A 103 -3.51 0.74 4.65
CA ASN A 103 -2.97 1.10 3.35
C ASN A 103 -2.71 -0.19 2.55
N GLU A 104 -3.48 -0.39 1.47
CA GLU A 104 -3.39 -1.56 0.59
C GLU A 104 -2.26 -1.43 -0.46
N GLY A 105 -1.63 -0.25 -0.55
CA GLY A 105 -0.73 0.11 -1.64
C GLY A 105 -1.49 0.29 -2.96
N ASP A 106 -0.76 0.36 -4.06
CA ASP A 106 -1.30 0.43 -5.43
C ASP A 106 -1.90 -0.91 -5.88
N LEU A 107 -3.09 -1.20 -5.38
CA LEU A 107 -3.83 -2.43 -5.57
C LEU A 107 -4.40 -2.53 -6.99
N ASN A 108 -4.77 -1.40 -7.59
CA ASN A 108 -5.36 -1.34 -8.93
C ASN A 108 -4.35 -1.02 -10.06
N ASN A 109 -3.11 -0.65 -9.73
CA ASN A 109 -2.03 -0.28 -10.67
C ASN A 109 -2.22 1.05 -11.40
N ASP A 110 -2.89 2.02 -10.79
CA ASP A 110 -3.04 3.38 -11.31
C ASP A 110 -1.98 4.34 -10.76
N GLY A 111 -1.06 3.83 -9.93
CA GLY A 111 0.03 4.58 -9.32
C GLY A 111 -0.36 5.25 -8.00
N LYS A 112 -1.53 4.96 -7.44
CA LYS A 112 -1.99 5.51 -6.15
C LYS A 112 -2.31 4.41 -5.17
N ASP A 113 -2.12 4.72 -3.89
CA ASP A 113 -2.48 3.79 -2.82
C ASP A 113 -4.02 3.71 -2.64
N GLU A 114 -4.52 2.49 -2.43
CA GLU A 114 -5.87 2.21 -1.96
C GLU A 114 -5.93 2.19 -0.42
N ILE A 115 -7.10 2.56 0.13
CA ILE A 115 -7.38 2.50 1.58
C ILE A 115 -8.51 1.52 1.85
N SER A 116 -8.29 0.59 2.78
CA SER A 116 -9.36 -0.22 3.38
C SER A 116 -9.75 0.32 4.75
N VAL A 117 -11.05 0.26 5.02
CA VAL A 117 -11.65 0.60 6.32
C VAL A 117 -12.25 -0.68 6.89
N TYR A 118 -11.68 -1.17 7.98
CA TYR A 118 -12.21 -2.25 8.80
C TYR A 118 -13.02 -1.65 9.95
N GLN A 119 -14.33 -1.85 9.93
CA GLN A 119 -15.28 -1.14 10.77
C GLN A 119 -15.98 -2.11 11.72
N ALA A 120 -15.98 -1.74 13.00
CA ALA A 120 -16.70 -2.44 14.04
C ALA A 120 -18.22 -2.38 13.79
N PRO A 121 -18.96 -3.46 14.09
CA PRO A 121 -20.40 -3.40 14.07
C PRO A 121 -20.92 -2.57 15.25
N MET A 122 -22.16 -2.09 15.14
CA MET A 122 -22.89 -1.55 16.29
C MET A 122 -23.11 -2.60 17.38
N ASN A 123 -23.31 -3.85 16.97
CA ASN A 123 -23.58 -4.98 17.84
C ASN A 123 -23.14 -6.30 17.22
N GLY A 124 -22.77 -7.26 18.06
CA GLY A 124 -22.27 -8.57 17.62
C GLY A 124 -20.83 -8.51 17.13
N CYS A 125 -20.45 -9.48 16.31
CA CYS A 125 -19.04 -9.76 16.01
C CYS A 125 -18.77 -9.91 14.52
N THR A 126 -19.57 -9.21 13.70
CA THR A 126 -19.46 -9.21 12.25
C THR A 126 -19.03 -7.83 11.79
N TYR A 127 -17.75 -7.70 11.47
CA TYR A 127 -17.17 -6.44 11.04
C TYR A 127 -17.41 -6.24 9.55
N ALA A 128 -17.31 -4.99 9.09
CA ALA A 128 -17.37 -4.67 7.67
C ALA A 128 -15.99 -4.22 7.18
N MET A 129 -15.61 -4.62 5.97
CA MET A 129 -14.43 -4.08 5.30
C MET A 129 -14.82 -3.47 3.96
N THR A 130 -14.34 -2.26 3.68
CA THR A 130 -14.55 -1.56 2.41
C THR A 130 -13.23 -0.98 1.91
N THR A 131 -12.89 -1.21 0.65
CA THR A 131 -11.67 -0.66 0.02
C THR A 131 -12.04 0.41 -1.00
N SER A 132 -11.32 1.52 -0.98
CA SER A 132 -11.55 2.67 -1.86
C SER A 132 -10.26 3.23 -2.44
N SER A 133 -10.38 3.82 -3.63
CA SER A 133 -9.32 4.56 -4.33
C SER A 133 -9.71 6.03 -4.50
N PHE A 134 -8.73 6.92 -4.54
CA PHE A 134 -8.96 8.34 -4.78
C PHE A 134 -8.85 8.66 -6.28
N THR A 135 -10.01 8.74 -6.94
CA THR A 135 -10.12 8.94 -8.39
C THR A 135 -10.93 10.19 -8.70
N ASN A 136 -10.37 11.08 -9.54
CA ASN A 136 -11.04 12.31 -10.00
C ASN A 136 -11.57 13.17 -8.83
N GLY A 137 -10.73 13.36 -7.80
CA GLY A 137 -11.03 14.21 -6.65
C GLY A 137 -12.04 13.64 -5.65
N ASN A 138 -12.39 12.36 -5.74
CA ASN A 138 -13.34 11.71 -4.83
C ASN A 138 -12.93 10.25 -4.55
N TRP A 139 -13.32 9.75 -3.38
CA TRP A 139 -13.16 8.35 -3.02
C TRP A 139 -14.20 7.47 -3.73
N LYS A 140 -13.74 6.42 -4.40
CA LYS A 140 -14.59 5.43 -5.08
C LYS A 140 -14.28 4.04 -4.56
N LYS A 141 -15.32 3.26 -4.26
CA LYS A 141 -15.17 1.87 -3.83
C LYS A 141 -14.54 1.04 -4.95
N THR A 142 -13.37 0.46 -4.69
CA THR A 142 -12.71 -0.51 -5.55
C THR A 142 -13.13 -1.93 -5.19
N VAL A 143 -13.33 -2.21 -3.90
CA VAL A 143 -13.92 -3.45 -3.40
C VAL A 143 -15.23 -3.11 -2.71
N ASP A 144 -16.29 -3.82 -3.07
CA ASP A 144 -17.58 -3.69 -2.38
C ASP A 144 -17.46 -4.11 -0.92
N THR A 145 -18.29 -3.51 -0.08
CA THR A 145 -18.29 -3.81 1.35
C THR A 145 -18.62 -5.28 1.57
N PHE A 146 -17.75 -5.99 2.28
CA PHE A 146 -17.96 -7.38 2.66
C PHE A 146 -17.84 -7.56 4.17
N LEU A 147 -18.41 -8.65 4.67
CA LEU A 147 -18.53 -8.94 6.10
C LEU A 147 -17.45 -9.91 6.55
N ILE A 148 -16.93 -9.66 7.75
CA ILE A 148 -15.89 -10.45 8.40
C ILE A 148 -16.45 -10.91 9.76
N PRO A 149 -17.06 -12.11 9.83
CA PRO A 149 -17.50 -12.67 11.10
C PRO A 149 -16.28 -13.14 11.91
N THR A 150 -16.03 -12.51 13.05
CA THR A 150 -14.84 -12.79 13.87
C THR A 150 -15.10 -13.80 14.97
N GLY A 151 -16.36 -14.16 15.25
CA GLY A 151 -16.68 -14.99 16.41
C GLY A 151 -16.36 -14.31 17.75
N CYS A 152 -16.29 -12.97 17.74
CA CYS A 152 -15.91 -12.12 18.88
C CYS A 152 -14.43 -12.25 19.27
N GLU A 153 -13.62 -12.84 18.39
CA GLU A 153 -12.18 -12.90 18.54
C GLU A 153 -11.51 -11.69 17.88
N VAL A 154 -10.33 -11.33 18.40
CA VAL A 154 -9.50 -10.27 17.83
C VAL A 154 -8.81 -10.83 16.58
N ILE A 155 -9.03 -10.21 15.42
CA ILE A 155 -8.24 -10.48 14.22
C ILE A 155 -6.94 -9.68 14.31
N ILE A 156 -5.80 -10.35 14.16
CA ILE A 156 -4.50 -9.68 14.17
C ILE A 156 -4.28 -8.87 12.89
N ASN A 157 -3.57 -7.75 13.01
CA ASN A 157 -3.26 -6.85 11.88
C ASN A 157 -2.69 -7.58 10.66
N ALA A 158 -1.83 -8.58 10.87
CA ALA A 158 -1.22 -9.35 9.79
C ALA A 158 -2.24 -10.12 8.93
N ASP A 159 -3.38 -10.50 9.50
CA ASP A 159 -4.43 -11.20 8.75
C ASP A 159 -5.38 -10.22 8.09
N LEU A 160 -5.68 -9.08 8.74
CA LEU A 160 -6.43 -7.98 8.10
C LEU A 160 -5.75 -7.50 6.80
N GLN A 161 -4.42 -7.38 6.81
CA GLN A 161 -3.65 -6.96 5.63
C GLN A 161 -3.61 -8.00 4.49
N LYS A 162 -4.10 -9.23 4.71
CA LYS A 162 -4.20 -10.26 3.65
C LYS A 162 -5.61 -10.35 3.08
N MET A 163 -6.57 -9.61 3.65
CA MET A 163 -7.98 -9.75 3.29
C MET A 163 -8.28 -9.24 1.90
N VAL A 164 -7.53 -8.26 1.40
CA VAL A 164 -7.64 -7.72 0.05
C VAL A 164 -6.27 -7.77 -0.60
N PHE A 165 -6.19 -8.29 -1.82
CA PHE A 165 -4.90 -8.47 -2.49
C PHE A 165 -5.06 -8.56 -4.00
N ARG A 166 -3.95 -8.36 -4.71
CA ARG A 166 -3.88 -8.45 -6.16
C ARG A 166 -3.10 -9.69 -6.59
N GLU A 167 -3.62 -10.41 -7.57
CA GLU A 167 -2.94 -11.53 -8.21
C GLU A 167 -3.21 -11.48 -9.73
N ASN A 168 -2.16 -11.57 -10.56
CA ASN A 168 -2.28 -11.57 -12.02
C ASN A 168 -3.15 -10.42 -12.59
N LYS A 169 -2.93 -9.20 -12.07
CA LYS A 169 -3.69 -7.98 -12.40
C LYS A 169 -5.14 -7.95 -11.90
N GLN A 170 -5.62 -9.00 -11.26
CA GLN A 170 -6.97 -9.07 -10.71
C GLN A 170 -6.95 -8.84 -9.20
N ILE A 171 -7.90 -8.02 -8.72
CA ILE A 171 -8.12 -7.82 -7.28
C ILE A 171 -9.04 -8.91 -6.74
N TYR A 172 -8.67 -9.45 -5.58
CA TYR A 172 -9.41 -10.44 -4.83
C TYR A 172 -9.61 -9.97 -3.39
N TYR A 173 -10.60 -10.55 -2.74
CA TYR A 173 -10.78 -10.46 -1.30
C TYR A 173 -11.12 -11.82 -0.69
N LEU A 174 -10.80 -11.99 0.58
CA LEU A 174 -11.12 -13.18 1.35
C LEU A 174 -12.40 -12.93 2.16
N GLU A 175 -13.34 -13.86 2.11
CA GLU A 175 -14.55 -13.83 2.92
C GLU A 175 -14.72 -15.20 3.58
N LYS A 176 -15.33 -15.27 4.77
CA LYS A 176 -15.66 -16.57 5.36
C LYS A 176 -16.82 -17.21 4.59
N ASP A 177 -16.67 -18.50 4.29
CA ASP A 177 -17.76 -19.32 3.78
C ASP A 177 -18.74 -19.62 4.91
N MET A 178 -19.91 -18.99 4.87
CA MET A 178 -20.96 -19.18 5.87
C MET A 178 -21.65 -20.56 5.77
N SER A 179 -21.39 -21.32 4.70
CA SER A 179 -21.91 -22.70 4.55
C SER A 179 -20.96 -23.76 5.14
N ASP A 180 -19.73 -23.39 5.48
CA ASP A 180 -18.75 -24.23 6.16
C ASP A 180 -18.73 -23.90 7.65
N GLU A 181 -19.00 -24.90 8.49
CA GLU A 181 -18.98 -24.78 9.95
C GLU A 181 -17.61 -24.33 10.50
N ASN A 182 -16.54 -24.59 9.76
CA ASN A 182 -15.18 -24.18 10.12
C ASN A 182 -14.84 -22.76 9.67
N GLY A 183 -15.76 -22.08 8.97
CA GLY A 183 -15.58 -20.70 8.53
C GLY A 183 -14.39 -20.50 7.59
N LYS A 184 -14.14 -21.47 6.71
CA LYS A 184 -13.04 -21.42 5.73
C LYS A 184 -13.07 -20.13 4.92
N LEU A 185 -11.90 -19.53 4.71
CA LEU A 185 -11.78 -18.37 3.84
C LEU A 185 -11.89 -18.79 2.36
N ILE A 186 -12.78 -18.12 1.64
CA ILE A 186 -12.96 -18.25 0.21
C ILE A 186 -12.47 -16.99 -0.50
N LYS A 187 -11.70 -17.21 -1.57
CA LYS A 187 -11.17 -16.16 -2.43
C LYS A 187 -12.26 -15.72 -3.42
N LYS A 188 -12.68 -14.46 -3.34
CA LYS A 188 -13.67 -13.86 -4.24
C LYS A 188 -13.03 -12.82 -5.15
N LYS A 189 -13.43 -12.83 -6.42
CA LYS A 189 -12.97 -11.90 -7.46
C LYS A 189 -13.76 -10.60 -7.37
N VAL A 190 -13.08 -9.46 -7.34
CA VAL A 190 -13.72 -8.15 -7.51
C VAL A 190 -14.24 -8.04 -8.94
N LYS A 191 -15.53 -7.71 -9.09
CA LYS A 191 -16.13 -7.45 -10.39
C LYS A 191 -15.77 -6.03 -10.83
N GLU A 192 -15.31 -5.89 -12.07
CA GLU A 192 -15.11 -4.57 -12.68
C GLU A 192 -16.45 -3.84 -12.75
N LYS A 193 -16.44 -2.54 -12.45
CA LYS A 193 -17.61 -1.66 -12.47
C LYS A 193 -17.58 -0.73 -13.66
#